data_AF-A0AAW6B3E4-F1
#
_entry.id   AF-A0AAW6B3E4-F1
#
_cell.length_a   1.000
_cell.length_b   1.000
_cell.length_c   1.000
_cell.angle_alpha   90.00
_cell.angle_beta   90.00
_cell.angle_gamma   90.00
#
_symmetry.space_group_name_H-M   'P 1'
#
loop_
_entity.id
_entity.type
_entity.pdbx_description
1 polymer ?
#
loop_
_entity_poly.entity_id
_entity_poly.type
_entity_poly.pdbx_seq_one_letter_code
_entity_poly.pdbx_strand_id
1 'polypeptide(L)'
;MQNNPVTQPEKKNISKPHLYFWLFSINLFISAFTFGGGYVVVPMIRKYFVEQKKLFDEDELMNMAAVAQSVPGAIAINLSALAGYRCAGTAGVLISCLASILPPIVILSFISSWYTYFAANAVIAAVLKGMQAGAAALIVDLVIDMTNMIIKDRSPFLTLMIPASFAAGFIFHINVAVILGICCILCVFRLLAKEHLTSRQAAGKADL
;
A
#
# COMPACT_ATOMS: atom_id res chain seq x y z
N MET A 1 -25.69 16.55 -28.79
CA MET A 1 -24.90 15.67 -27.88
C MET A 1 -25.36 15.99 -26.47
N GLN A 2 -26.11 15.08 -25.85
CA GLN A 2 -26.77 15.26 -24.55
C GLN A 2 -25.73 15.37 -23.43
N ASN A 3 -25.75 16.50 -22.74
CA ASN A 3 -25.09 16.71 -21.45
C ASN A 3 -25.90 15.94 -20.40
N ASN A 4 -25.49 14.70 -20.08
CA ASN A 4 -26.10 13.95 -18.99
C ASN A 4 -25.35 14.30 -17.70
N PRO A 5 -25.97 14.94 -16.70
CA PRO A 5 -25.32 15.15 -15.41
C PRO A 5 -25.04 13.78 -14.80
N VAL A 6 -23.77 13.54 -14.46
CA VAL A 6 -23.34 12.39 -13.65
C VAL A 6 -24.15 12.44 -12.36
N THR A 7 -25.18 11.60 -12.27
CA THR A 7 -26.05 11.47 -11.11
C THR A 7 -25.20 10.98 -9.95
N GLN A 8 -24.87 11.91 -9.03
CA GLN A 8 -24.24 11.59 -7.76
C GLN A 8 -25.08 10.52 -7.05
N PRO A 9 -24.48 9.44 -6.54
CA PRO A 9 -25.23 8.39 -5.88
C PRO A 9 -26.01 8.99 -4.70
N GLU A 10 -27.30 8.68 -4.65
CA GLU A 10 -28.24 9.11 -3.63
C GLU A 10 -27.67 8.83 -2.23
N LYS A 11 -27.25 9.87 -1.50
CA LYS A 11 -26.68 9.73 -0.15
C LYS A 11 -27.75 9.19 0.78
N LYS A 12 -27.75 7.89 1.02
CA LYS A 12 -28.59 7.22 2.02
C LYS A 12 -28.36 7.92 3.36
N ASN A 13 -29.41 8.52 3.93
CA ASN A 13 -29.37 9.21 5.23
C ASN A 13 -29.20 8.17 6.36
N ILE A 14 -27.99 7.64 6.50
CA ILE A 14 -27.59 6.78 7.61
C ILE A 14 -27.39 7.68 8.82
N SER A 15 -27.96 7.33 9.97
CA SER A 15 -27.70 8.04 11.21
C SER A 15 -26.19 8.00 11.52
N LYS A 16 -25.59 9.17 11.77
CA LYS A 16 -24.16 9.31 12.06
C LYS A 16 -23.59 8.29 13.07
N PRO A 17 -24.22 8.01 14.22
CA PRO A 17 -23.68 7.03 15.17
C PRO A 17 -23.66 5.60 14.63
N HIS A 18 -24.69 5.20 13.87
CA HIS A 18 -24.75 3.88 13.26
C HIS A 18 -23.68 3.72 12.17
N LEU A 19 -23.40 4.79 11.42
CA LEU A 19 -22.33 4.79 10.42
C LEU A 19 -20.95 4.61 11.07
N TYR A 20 -20.66 5.33 12.17
CA TYR A 20 -19.40 5.21 12.89
C TYR A 20 -19.18 3.80 13.46
N PHE A 21 -20.20 3.22 14.10
CA PHE A 21 -20.12 1.86 14.61
C PHE A 21 -19.92 0.83 13.50
N TRP A 22 -20.60 1.01 12.37
CA TRP A 22 -20.43 0.16 11.21
C TRP A 22 -19.02 0.28 10.62
N LEU A 23 -18.49 1.50 10.45
CA LEU A 23 -17.12 1.75 9.97
C LEU A 23 -16.09 1.10 10.87
N PHE A 24 -16.26 1.20 12.19
CA PHE A 24 -15.38 0.53 13.14
C PHE A 24 -15.41 -0.99 12.96
N SER A 25 -16.62 -1.58 13.00
CA SER A 25 -16.79 -3.04 12.89
C SER A 25 -16.28 -3.61 11.57
N ILE A 26 -16.53 -2.93 10.46
CA ILE A 26 -16.12 -3.42 9.15
C ILE A 26 -14.60 -3.28 8.94
N ASN A 27 -13.98 -2.17 9.34
CA ASN A 27 -12.52 -2.04 9.22
C ASN A 27 -11.79 -3.00 10.17
N LEU A 28 -12.34 -3.25 11.36
CA LEU A 28 -11.84 -4.27 12.28
C LEU A 28 -11.87 -5.65 11.62
N PHE A 29 -13.00 -6.00 10.98
CA PHE A 29 -13.16 -7.26 10.26
C PHE A 29 -12.21 -7.36 9.07
N ILE A 30 -12.13 -6.32 8.23
CA ILE A 30 -11.22 -6.30 7.08
C ILE A 30 -9.78 -6.50 7.57
N SER A 31 -9.33 -5.75 8.58
CA SER A 31 -7.97 -5.88 9.11
C SER A 31 -7.68 -7.27 9.71
N ALA A 32 -8.62 -7.85 10.46
CA ALA A 32 -8.45 -9.17 11.05
C ALA A 32 -8.38 -10.31 10.00
N PHE A 33 -9.01 -10.13 8.83
CA PHE A 33 -9.17 -11.17 7.81
C PHE A 33 -8.50 -10.87 6.46
N THR A 34 -7.62 -9.87 6.38
CA THR A 34 -6.81 -9.60 5.18
C THR A 34 -5.59 -10.53 5.16
N PHE A 35 -5.81 -11.80 4.82
CA PHE A 35 -4.74 -12.78 4.59
C PHE A 35 -4.44 -12.87 3.09
N GLY A 36 -3.20 -12.61 2.67
CA GLY A 36 -2.79 -12.67 1.25
C GLY A 36 -2.07 -11.43 0.70
N GLY A 37 -1.59 -10.54 1.57
CA GLY A 37 -0.81 -9.36 1.18
C GLY A 37 -1.61 -8.06 1.21
N GLY A 38 -0.92 -6.92 1.15
CA GLY A 38 -1.52 -5.59 1.33
C GLY A 38 -2.68 -5.27 0.37
N TYR A 39 -2.68 -5.86 -0.83
CA TYR A 39 -3.68 -5.60 -1.86
C TYR A 39 -5.04 -6.29 -1.64
N VAL A 40 -5.14 -7.29 -0.76
CA VAL A 40 -6.40 -7.99 -0.46
C VAL A 40 -7.43 -7.06 0.20
N VAL A 41 -6.99 -5.91 0.73
CA VAL A 41 -7.88 -4.88 1.26
C VAL A 41 -8.75 -4.24 0.17
N VAL A 42 -8.24 -4.08 -1.06
CA VAL A 42 -8.99 -3.46 -2.17
C VAL A 42 -10.29 -4.21 -2.48
N PRO A 43 -10.28 -5.53 -2.78
CA PRO A 43 -11.52 -6.27 -3.04
C PRO A 43 -12.44 -6.37 -1.83
N MET A 44 -11.91 -6.34 -0.60
CA MET A 44 -12.73 -6.31 0.62
C MET A 44 -13.48 -4.98 0.76
N ILE A 45 -12.80 -3.85 0.57
CA ILE A 45 -13.44 -2.54 0.59
C ILE A 45 -14.46 -2.42 -0.56
N ARG A 46 -14.13 -2.90 -1.76
CA ARG A 46 -15.06 -2.99 -2.89
C ARG A 46 -16.36 -3.70 -2.49
N LYS A 47 -16.25 -4.91 -1.95
CA LYS A 47 -17.41 -5.71 -1.52
C LYS A 47 -18.28 -5.00 -0.48
N TYR A 48 -17.69 -4.46 0.58
CA TYR A 48 -18.45 -3.93 1.71
C TYR A 48 -18.88 -2.47 1.56
N PHE A 49 -18.05 -1.62 0.94
CA PHE A 49 -18.30 -0.19 0.81
C PHE A 49 -18.97 0.18 -0.52
N VAL A 50 -18.52 -0.41 -1.63
CA VAL A 50 -19.05 -0.13 -2.98
C VAL A 50 -20.30 -0.98 -3.25
N GLU A 51 -20.18 -2.31 -3.19
CA GLU A 51 -21.28 -3.20 -3.59
C GLU A 51 -22.43 -3.24 -2.57
N GLN A 52 -22.11 -3.48 -1.28
CA GLN A 52 -23.15 -3.65 -0.24
C GLN A 52 -23.76 -2.35 0.26
N LYS A 53 -22.94 -1.35 0.60
CA LYS A 53 -23.41 -0.08 1.17
C LYS A 53 -23.52 1.07 0.18
N LYS A 54 -22.93 0.95 -1.02
CA LYS A 54 -22.92 1.98 -2.07
C LYS A 54 -22.53 3.37 -1.56
N LEU A 55 -21.50 3.41 -0.70
CA LEU A 55 -21.01 4.65 -0.07
C LEU A 55 -20.22 5.53 -1.05
N PHE A 56 -19.55 4.87 -2.00
CA PHE A 56 -18.81 5.45 -3.11
C PHE A 56 -18.78 4.44 -4.26
N ASP A 57 -18.40 4.88 -5.44
CA ASP A 57 -18.33 4.03 -6.64
C ASP A 57 -16.95 3.37 -6.83
N GLU A 58 -16.85 2.52 -7.86
CA GLU A 58 -15.63 1.80 -8.20
C GLU A 58 -14.49 2.75 -8.62
N ASP A 59 -14.80 3.83 -9.33
CA ASP A 59 -13.82 4.80 -9.79
C ASP A 59 -13.22 5.57 -8.61
N GLU A 60 -14.05 5.96 -7.64
CA GLU A 60 -13.64 6.52 -6.36
C GLU A 60 -12.75 5.54 -5.59
N LEU A 61 -13.09 4.24 -5.55
CA LEU A 61 -12.23 3.22 -4.94
C LEU A 61 -10.86 3.12 -5.62
N MET A 62 -10.83 3.07 -6.94
CA MET A 62 -9.59 2.95 -7.71
C MET A 62 -8.69 4.19 -7.53
N ASN A 63 -9.29 5.38 -7.52
CA ASN A 63 -8.58 6.62 -7.20
C ASN A 63 -8.02 6.60 -5.77
N MET A 64 -8.82 6.13 -4.81
CA MET A 64 -8.36 5.98 -3.43
C MET A 64 -7.24 4.95 -3.29
N ALA A 65 -7.29 3.83 -4.01
CA ALA A 65 -6.25 2.82 -4.03
C ALA A 65 -4.94 3.37 -4.62
N ALA A 66 -5.02 4.13 -5.71
CA ALA A 66 -3.86 4.80 -6.31
C ALA A 66 -3.21 5.79 -5.34
N VAL A 67 -4.01 6.59 -4.63
CA VAL A 67 -3.50 7.52 -3.59
C VAL A 67 -2.91 6.74 -2.41
N ALA A 68 -3.59 5.71 -1.91
CA ALA A 68 -3.14 4.91 -0.78
C ALA A 68 -1.81 4.17 -1.04
N GLN A 69 -1.55 3.84 -2.31
CA GLN A 69 -0.30 3.22 -2.74
C GLN A 69 0.82 4.25 -2.96
N SER A 70 0.50 5.49 -3.34
CA SER A 70 1.51 6.53 -3.57
C SER A 70 2.04 7.14 -2.27
N VAL A 71 1.26 7.10 -1.19
CA VAL A 71 1.72 7.52 0.14
C VAL A 71 2.56 6.42 0.82
N PRO A 72 3.64 6.79 1.54
CA PRO A 72 4.43 5.81 2.28
C PRO A 72 3.59 5.15 3.37
N GLY A 73 3.73 3.83 3.53
CA GLY A 73 3.06 3.06 4.58
C GLY A 73 2.35 1.82 4.07
N ALA A 74 1.57 1.19 4.94
CA ALA A 74 0.79 0.01 4.57
C ALA A 74 -0.45 0.43 3.79
N ILE A 75 -0.54 -0.01 2.53
CA ILE A 75 -1.69 0.25 1.65
C ILE A 75 -3.03 -0.10 2.32
N ALA A 76 -3.06 -1.16 3.14
CA ALA A 76 -4.21 -1.57 3.93
C ALA A 76 -4.75 -0.45 4.85
N ILE A 77 -3.85 0.21 5.59
CA ILE A 77 -4.21 1.27 6.54
C ILE A 77 -4.57 2.55 5.78
N ASN A 78 -3.76 2.92 4.79
CA ASN A 78 -3.97 4.14 3.99
C ASN A 78 -5.30 4.09 3.23
N LEU A 79 -5.67 2.94 2.67
CA LEU A 79 -6.93 2.77 1.95
C LEU A 79 -8.14 2.75 2.90
N SER A 80 -8.04 2.06 4.04
CA SER A 80 -9.07 2.12 5.10
C SER A 80 -9.31 3.54 5.61
N ALA A 81 -8.24 4.32 5.78
CA ALA A 81 -8.30 5.72 6.19
C ALA A 81 -9.06 6.58 5.16
N LEU A 82 -8.72 6.42 3.87
CA LEU A 82 -9.32 7.19 2.80
C LEU A 82 -10.78 6.79 2.54
N ALA A 83 -11.10 5.49 2.61
CA ALA A 83 -12.48 5.00 2.61
C ALA A 83 -13.28 5.55 3.80
N GLY A 84 -12.68 5.60 5.00
CA GLY A 84 -13.27 6.23 6.19
C GLY A 84 -13.52 7.73 6.00
N TYR A 85 -12.55 8.45 5.42
CA TYR A 85 -12.68 9.87 5.09
C TYR A 85 -13.85 10.12 4.13
N ARG A 86 -13.96 9.29 3.08
CA ARG A 86 -15.04 9.40 2.09
C ARG A 86 -16.42 9.20 2.72
N CYS A 87 -16.53 8.30 3.70
CA CYS A 87 -17.80 7.99 4.35
C CYS A 87 -18.22 8.99 5.43
N ALA A 88 -17.26 9.46 6.23
CA ALA A 88 -17.53 10.11 7.52
C ALA A 88 -16.63 11.33 7.81
N GLY A 89 -15.85 11.79 6.84
CA GLY A 89 -14.89 12.89 6.99
C GLY A 89 -13.75 12.54 7.94
N THR A 90 -13.22 13.55 8.62
CA THR A 90 -12.07 13.41 9.54
C THR A 90 -12.31 12.43 10.68
N ALA A 91 -13.54 12.37 11.22
CA ALA A 91 -13.91 11.39 12.23
C ALA A 91 -13.84 9.95 11.69
N GLY A 92 -14.25 9.75 10.43
CA GLY A 92 -14.16 8.47 9.75
C GLY A 92 -12.73 7.97 9.58
N VAL A 93 -11.77 8.89 9.35
CA VAL A 93 -10.33 8.55 9.29
C VAL A 93 -9.86 7.96 10.60
N LEU A 94 -10.11 8.65 11.72
CA LEU A 94 -9.67 8.19 13.05
C LEU A 94 -10.27 6.82 13.39
N ILE A 95 -11.58 6.64 13.16
CA ILE A 95 -12.27 5.39 13.44
C ILE A 95 -11.71 4.25 12.59
N SER A 96 -11.59 4.45 11.28
CA SER A 96 -11.07 3.43 10.37
C SER A 96 -9.62 3.07 10.69
N CYS A 97 -8.75 4.06 10.96
CA CYS A 97 -7.35 3.81 11.32
C CYS A 97 -7.24 3.01 12.62
N LEU A 98 -7.95 3.43 13.67
CA LEU A 98 -7.93 2.73 14.95
C LEU A 98 -8.47 1.30 14.80
N ALA A 99 -9.58 1.12 14.10
CA ALA A 99 -10.15 -0.18 13.83
C ALA A 99 -9.22 -1.08 13.00
N SER A 100 -8.47 -0.52 12.05
CA SER A 100 -7.53 -1.30 11.24
C SER A 100 -6.25 -1.67 11.99
N ILE A 101 -5.82 -0.90 12.98
CA ILE A 101 -4.60 -1.18 13.75
C ILE A 101 -4.87 -2.06 14.98
N LEU A 102 -6.10 -2.06 15.49
CA LEU A 102 -6.44 -2.78 16.72
C LEU A 102 -6.28 -4.31 16.63
N PRO A 103 -6.71 -5.01 15.55
CA PRO A 103 -6.52 -6.46 15.43
C PRO A 103 -5.06 -6.89 15.49
N PRO A 104 -4.11 -6.33 14.69
CA PRO A 104 -2.72 -6.74 14.78
C PRO A 104 -2.12 -6.41 16.14
N ILE A 105 -2.44 -5.27 16.78
CA ILE A 105 -1.95 -4.96 18.12
C ILE A 105 -2.43 -5.99 19.15
N VAL A 106 -3.70 -6.37 19.13
CA VAL A 106 -4.28 -7.33 20.08
C VAL A 106 -3.65 -8.71 19.90
N ILE A 107 -3.55 -9.18 18.65
CA ILE A 107 -2.96 -10.49 18.32
C ILE A 107 -1.49 -10.52 18.75
N LEU A 108 -0.71 -9.51 18.40
CA LEU A 108 0.70 -9.42 18.76
C LEU A 108 0.91 -9.32 20.27
N SER A 109 0.12 -8.52 20.98
CA SER A 109 0.22 -8.38 22.43
C SER A 109 -0.11 -9.68 23.15
N PHE A 110 -1.13 -10.40 22.66
CA PHE A 110 -1.50 -11.71 23.19
C PHE A 110 -0.38 -12.72 23.00
N ILE A 111 0.16 -12.85 21.78
CA ILE A 111 1.26 -13.79 21.50
C ILE A 111 2.51 -13.41 22.29
N SER A 112 2.85 -12.12 22.35
CA SER A 112 4.02 -11.61 23.07
C SER A 112 3.97 -11.94 24.57
N SER A 113 2.79 -11.89 25.19
CA SER A 113 2.65 -12.11 26.64
C SER A 113 3.02 -13.54 27.07
N TRP A 114 2.87 -14.53 26.19
CA TRP A 114 3.21 -15.92 26.44
C TRP A 114 4.39 -16.43 25.60
N TYR A 115 5.09 -15.55 24.89
CA TYR A 115 6.15 -15.93 23.94
C TYR A 115 7.24 -16.79 24.58
N THR A 116 7.65 -16.48 25.81
CA THR A 116 8.70 -17.24 26.52
C THR A 116 8.28 -18.67 26.84
N TYR A 117 7.02 -18.89 27.22
CA TYR A 117 6.45 -20.22 27.44
C TYR A 117 6.30 -21.00 26.14
N PHE A 118 5.94 -20.32 25.05
CA PHE A 118 5.87 -20.91 23.71
C PHE A 118 7.25 -21.28 23.16
N ALA A 119 8.25 -20.41 23.32
CA ALA A 119 9.60 -20.63 22.81
C ALA A 119 10.37 -21.70 23.59
N ALA A 120 10.02 -21.96 24.85
CA ALA A 120 10.61 -23.04 25.64
C ALA A 120 10.22 -24.44 25.13
N ASN A 121 9.09 -24.57 24.43
CA ASN A 121 8.66 -25.84 23.85
C ASN A 121 9.30 -26.04 22.47
N ALA A 122 10.08 -27.13 22.33
CA ALA A 122 10.82 -27.44 21.11
C ALA A 122 9.94 -27.51 19.85
N VAL A 123 8.71 -28.02 19.96
CA VAL A 123 7.77 -28.12 18.83
C VAL A 123 7.33 -26.73 18.36
N ILE A 124 6.99 -25.86 19.30
CA ILE A 124 6.49 -24.52 19.00
C ILE A 124 7.63 -23.63 18.50
N ALA A 125 8.82 -23.76 19.08
CA ALA A 125 10.03 -23.11 18.57
C ALA A 125 10.36 -23.52 17.13
N ALA A 126 10.19 -24.80 16.78
CA ALA A 126 10.35 -25.27 15.41
C ALA A 126 9.32 -24.67 14.45
N VAL A 127 8.04 -24.60 14.86
CA VAL A 127 6.97 -23.95 14.08
C VAL A 127 7.27 -22.46 13.86
N LEU A 128 7.69 -21.73 14.91
CA LEU A 128 8.05 -20.31 14.81
C LEU A 128 9.23 -20.07 13.85
N LYS A 129 10.26 -20.93 13.88
CA LYS A 129 11.35 -20.89 12.90
C LYS A 129 10.85 -21.16 11.47
N GLY A 130 9.93 -22.11 11.30
CA GLY A 130 9.28 -22.38 10.01
C GLY A 130 8.51 -21.16 9.48
N MET A 131 7.75 -20.48 10.34
CA MET A 131 7.05 -19.24 9.98
C MET A 131 8.02 -18.13 9.57
N GLN A 132 9.15 -17.97 10.29
CA GLN A 132 10.18 -16.99 9.94
C GLN A 132 10.79 -17.28 8.56
N ALA A 133 11.06 -18.54 8.24
CA ALA A 133 11.53 -18.94 6.91
C ALA A 133 10.49 -18.64 5.82
N GLY A 134 9.20 -18.89 6.09
CA GLY A 134 8.11 -18.52 5.18
C GLY A 134 8.01 -17.01 4.94
N ALA A 135 8.14 -16.19 5.99
CA ALA A 135 8.18 -14.74 5.87
C ALA A 135 9.38 -14.26 5.04
N ALA A 136 10.57 -14.86 5.23
CA ALA A 136 11.74 -14.56 4.42
C ALA A 136 11.53 -14.93 2.94
N ALA A 137 10.92 -16.08 2.65
CA ALA A 137 10.59 -16.49 1.29
C ALA A 137 9.61 -15.51 0.62
N LEU A 138 8.58 -15.05 1.33
CA LEU A 138 7.64 -14.04 0.82
C LEU A 138 8.32 -12.70 0.53
N ILE A 139 9.29 -12.28 1.35
CA ILE A 139 10.06 -11.05 1.09
C ILE A 139 10.87 -11.21 -0.20
N VAL A 140 11.53 -12.36 -0.39
CA VAL A 140 12.31 -12.64 -1.62
C VAL A 140 11.40 -12.66 -2.85
N ASP A 141 10.25 -13.31 -2.77
CA ASP A 141 9.24 -13.37 -3.83
C ASP A 141 8.78 -11.95 -4.25
N LEU A 142 8.46 -11.11 -3.26
CA LEU A 142 8.09 -9.72 -3.49
C LEU A 142 9.21 -8.90 -4.15
N VAL A 143 10.47 -9.10 -3.74
CA VAL A 143 11.62 -8.44 -4.37
C VAL A 143 11.80 -8.89 -5.82
N ILE A 144 11.60 -10.18 -6.11
CA ILE A 144 11.66 -10.73 -7.48
C ILE A 144 10.56 -10.12 -8.35
N ASP A 145 9.32 -10.07 -7.86
CA ASP A 145 8.20 -9.47 -8.59
C ASP A 145 8.43 -8.00 -8.91
N MET A 146 8.88 -7.20 -7.92
CA MET A 146 9.23 -5.79 -8.13
C MET A 146 10.40 -5.62 -9.12
N THR A 147 11.38 -6.50 -9.07
CA THR A 147 12.53 -6.49 -9.99
C THR A 147 12.09 -6.80 -11.42
N ASN A 148 11.22 -7.80 -11.60
CA ASN A 148 10.67 -8.18 -12.91
C ASN A 148 9.85 -7.03 -13.53
N MET A 149 9.07 -6.31 -12.73
CA MET A 149 8.37 -5.10 -13.18
C MET A 149 9.34 -4.05 -13.72
N ILE A 150 10.44 -3.78 -13.02
CA ILE A 150 11.46 -2.81 -13.46
C ILE A 150 12.20 -3.27 -14.72
N ILE A 151 12.51 -4.56 -14.85
CA ILE A 151 13.16 -5.12 -16.05
C ILE A 151 12.26 -4.97 -17.29
N LYS A 152 10.94 -5.13 -17.12
CA LYS A 152 9.95 -4.98 -18.20
C LYS A 152 9.90 -3.56 -18.76
N ASP A 153 10.22 -2.54 -17.96
CA ASP A 153 10.32 -1.14 -18.40
C ASP A 153 11.53 -0.85 -19.32
N ARG A 154 12.34 -1.87 -19.65
CA ARG A 154 13.44 -1.82 -20.65
C ARG A 154 14.49 -0.73 -20.41
N SER A 155 14.59 -0.18 -19.21
CA SER A 155 15.47 0.93 -18.92
C SER A 155 16.75 0.45 -18.20
N PRO A 156 17.90 0.36 -18.90
CA PRO A 156 19.10 -0.31 -18.38
C PRO A 156 19.64 0.35 -17.11
N PHE A 157 19.47 1.66 -16.99
CA PHE A 157 19.85 2.43 -15.80
C PHE A 157 19.09 1.97 -14.54
N LEU A 158 17.77 1.76 -14.65
CA LEU A 158 16.93 1.40 -13.49
C LEU A 158 17.18 -0.05 -13.09
N THR A 159 17.41 -0.94 -14.05
CA THR A 159 17.84 -2.32 -13.78
C THR A 159 19.20 -2.38 -13.09
N LEU A 160 20.17 -1.53 -13.47
CA LEU A 160 21.50 -1.49 -12.84
C LEU A 160 21.48 -0.93 -11.41
N MET A 161 20.54 -0.04 -11.10
CA MET A 161 20.40 0.51 -9.74
C MET A 161 20.08 -0.56 -8.68
N ILE A 162 19.35 -1.61 -9.05
CA ILE A 162 18.94 -2.67 -8.12
C ILE A 162 20.17 -3.37 -7.50
N PRO A 163 21.07 -4.01 -8.28
CA PRO A 163 22.27 -4.63 -7.71
C PRO A 163 23.24 -3.60 -7.12
N ALA A 164 23.31 -2.38 -7.67
CA ALA A 164 24.19 -1.33 -7.14
C ALA A 164 23.78 -0.89 -5.72
N SER A 165 22.49 -0.69 -5.48
CA SER A 165 21.95 -0.33 -4.16
C SER A 165 22.10 -1.47 -3.16
N PHE A 166 21.90 -2.72 -3.60
CA PHE A 166 22.14 -3.90 -2.76
C PHE A 166 23.62 -4.01 -2.37
N ALA A 167 24.55 -3.84 -3.31
CA ALA A 167 25.99 -3.86 -3.04
C ALA A 167 26.41 -2.71 -2.10
N ALA A 168 25.87 -1.51 -2.28
CA ALA A 168 26.13 -0.36 -1.42
C ALA A 168 25.66 -0.59 0.03
N GLY A 169 24.50 -1.22 0.23
CA GLY A 169 23.99 -1.56 1.55
C GLY A 169 24.72 -2.74 2.21
N PHE A 170 24.99 -3.80 1.44
CA PHE A 170 25.53 -5.05 1.96
C PHE A 170 27.05 -5.04 2.17
N ILE A 171 27.81 -4.47 1.22
CA ILE A 171 29.29 -4.49 1.24
C ILE A 171 29.83 -3.28 2.01
N PHE A 172 29.25 -2.10 1.77
CA PHE A 172 29.77 -0.84 2.32
C PHE A 172 29.05 -0.40 3.60
N HIS A 173 28.02 -1.13 4.04
CA HIS A 173 27.21 -0.81 5.22
C HIS A 173 26.74 0.66 5.28
N ILE A 174 26.49 1.25 4.10
CA ILE A 174 26.04 2.64 3.99
C ILE A 174 24.61 2.73 4.53
N ASN A 175 24.31 3.82 5.23
CA ASN A 175 22.96 4.06 5.74
C ASN A 175 21.92 4.04 4.60
N VAL A 176 20.87 3.25 4.76
CA VAL A 176 19.76 3.09 3.81
C VAL A 176 19.15 4.45 3.43
N ALA A 177 19.05 5.39 4.38
CA ALA A 177 18.52 6.73 4.11
C ALA A 177 19.35 7.49 3.06
N VAL A 178 20.69 7.33 3.09
CA VAL A 178 21.60 7.95 2.12
C VAL A 178 21.47 7.30 0.75
N ILE A 179 21.38 5.96 0.71
CA ILE A 179 21.16 5.20 -0.53
C ILE A 179 19.86 5.68 -1.21
N LEU A 180 18.76 5.77 -0.45
CA LEU A 180 17.48 6.27 -0.95
C LEU A 180 17.59 7.70 -1.48
N GLY A 181 18.28 8.59 -0.75
CA GLY A 181 18.51 9.97 -1.19
C GLY A 181 19.25 10.07 -2.52
N ILE A 182 20.35 9.33 -2.68
CA ILE A 182 21.12 9.28 -3.93
C ILE A 182 20.27 8.71 -5.08
N CYS A 183 19.56 7.61 -4.83
CA CYS A 183 18.67 7.00 -5.80
C CYS A 183 17.60 7.98 -6.30
N CYS A 184 16.97 8.74 -5.40
CA CYS A 184 15.99 9.77 -5.76
C CYS A 184 16.61 10.88 -6.60
N ILE A 185 17.77 11.42 -6.19
CA ILE A 185 18.47 12.49 -6.94
C ILE A 185 18.82 12.02 -8.36
N LEU A 186 19.38 10.82 -8.49
CA LEU A 186 19.74 10.24 -9.78
C LEU A 186 18.52 10.03 -10.68
N CYS A 187 17.39 9.57 -10.12
CA CYS A 187 16.14 9.42 -10.85
C CYS A 187 15.59 10.76 -11.34
N VAL A 188 15.58 11.80 -10.49
CA VAL A 188 15.14 13.16 -10.85
C VAL A 188 16.04 13.76 -11.93
N PHE A 189 17.36 13.65 -11.77
CA PHE A 189 18.32 14.14 -12.75
C PHE A 189 18.11 13.49 -14.13
N ARG A 190 17.90 12.18 -14.16
CA ARG A 190 17.61 11.45 -15.40
C ARG A 190 16.29 11.89 -16.05
N LEU A 191 15.26 12.12 -15.24
CA LEU A 191 13.96 12.58 -15.74
C LEU A 191 14.10 13.94 -16.43
N LEU A 192 14.76 14.90 -15.76
CA LEU A 192 15.02 16.23 -16.31
C LEU A 192 15.89 16.18 -17.56
N ALA A 193 16.97 15.40 -17.55
CA ALA A 193 17.83 15.25 -18.73
C ALA A 193 17.07 14.68 -19.94
N LYS A 194 16.21 13.67 -19.72
CA LYS A 194 15.37 13.07 -20.76
C LYS A 194 14.36 14.08 -21.31
N GLU A 195 13.75 14.87 -20.44
CA GLU A 195 12.80 15.92 -20.82
C GLU A 195 13.48 16.99 -21.69
N HIS A 196 14.66 17.48 -21.28
CA HIS A 196 15.45 18.44 -22.06
C HIS A 196 15.87 17.93 -23.44
N LEU A 197 16.28 16.66 -23.56
CA LEU A 197 16.62 16.03 -24.85
C LEU A 197 15.41 15.91 -25.78
N THR A 198 14.24 15.60 -25.21
CA THR A 198 12.98 15.48 -25.96
C THR A 198 12.48 16.85 -26.44
N SER A 199 12.57 17.89 -25.61
CA SER A 199 12.23 19.27 -25.98
C SER A 199 13.11 19.83 -27.10
N ARG A 200 14.41 19.48 -27.13
CA ARG A 200 15.32 19.90 -28.22
C ARG A 200 15.02 19.21 -29.55
N GLN A 201 14.60 17.94 -29.52
CA GLN A 201 14.19 17.23 -30.73
C GLN A 201 12.84 17.72 -31.28
N ALA A 202 11.92 18.15 -30.42
CA ALA A 202 10.66 18.75 -30.83
C ALA A 202 10.85 20.14 -31.47
N ALA A 203 11.75 20.97 -30.90
CA ALA A 203 12.07 22.29 -31.45
C ALA A 203 12.76 22.20 -32.83
N GLY A 204 13.76 21.32 -32.99
CA GLY A 204 14.47 21.18 -34.27
C GLY A 204 13.64 20.60 -35.43
N LYS A 205 12.41 20.14 -35.18
CA LYS A 205 11.48 19.65 -36.22
C LYS A 205 10.43 20.71 -36.64
N ALA A 206 10.31 21.82 -35.90
CA ALA A 206 9.41 22.92 -36.23
C ALA A 206 10.07 24.00 -37.12
N ASP A 207 11.40 23.99 -37.21
CA ASP A 207 12.20 24.92 -38.01
C ASP A 207 12.61 24.36 -39.41
N LEU A 208 12.07 23.18 -39.79
CA LEU A 208 12.22 22.52 -41.10
C LEU A 208 10.86 22.40 -41.78
#